data_AF-A0AAW4YDY0-F1
#
_entry.id   AF-A0AAW4YDY0-F1
#
_cell.length_a   1.000
_cell.length_b   1.000
_cell.length_c   1.000
_cell.angle_alpha   90.00
_cell.angle_beta   90.00
_cell.angle_gamma   90.00
#
_symmetry.space_group_name_H-M   'P 1'
#
loop_
_entity.id
_entity.type
_entity.pdbx_description
1 polymer ?
#
loop_
_entity_poly.entity_id
_entity_poly.type
_entity_poly.pdbx_seq_one_letter_code
_entity_poly.pdbx_strand_id
1 'polypeptide(L)'
;AQLSVVKQKLSALEHLDNQQLHEYLAQFDEASAKNIHPNNRQRVLRAIEYYFKTKKLLSNRKKVQQFTENYDTLLIGIEMSRKTLYS
;
A
#
# COMPACT_ATOMS: atom_id res chain seq x y z
N ALA A 1 -7.37 20.35 -9.59
CA ALA A 1 -7.50 18.95 -10.09
C ALA A 1 -7.51 18.00 -8.89
N GLN A 2 -8.28 16.91 -8.92
CA GLN A 2 -8.52 15.94 -7.81
C GLN A 2 -7.31 15.60 -6.90
N LEU A 3 -6.08 15.60 -7.44
CA LEU A 3 -4.82 15.43 -6.71
C LEU A 3 -4.58 16.46 -5.60
N SER A 4 -4.99 17.73 -5.79
CA SER A 4 -4.79 18.79 -4.78
C SER A 4 -5.64 18.56 -3.53
N VAL A 5 -6.86 18.04 -3.70
CA VAL A 5 -7.80 17.78 -2.60
C VAL A 5 -7.36 16.58 -1.77
N VAL A 6 -6.88 15.51 -2.41
CA VAL A 6 -6.39 14.32 -1.69
C VAL A 6 -5.15 14.67 -0.86
N LYS A 7 -4.22 15.44 -1.43
CA LYS A 7 -3.03 15.90 -0.71
C LYS A 7 -3.38 16.72 0.53
N GLN A 8 -4.36 17.62 0.44
CA GLN A 8 -4.84 18.41 1.58
C GLN A 8 -5.48 17.54 2.68
N LYS A 9 -6.21 16.47 2.31
CA LYS A 9 -6.78 15.53 3.28
C LYS A 9 -5.71 14.70 3.98
N LEU A 10 -4.64 14.32 3.28
CA LEU A 10 -3.53 13.59 3.88
C LEU A 10 -2.68 14.50 4.78
N SER A 11 -2.44 15.75 4.39
CA SER A 11 -1.71 16.71 5.24
C SER A 11 -2.45 16.97 6.56
N ALA A 12 -3.79 16.94 6.54
CA ALA A 12 -4.58 17.03 7.77
C ALA A 12 -4.36 15.85 8.73
N LEU A 13 -3.79 14.73 8.29
CA LEU A 13 -3.50 13.55 9.11
C LEU A 13 -2.03 13.45 9.53
N GLU A 14 -1.16 14.37 9.08
CA GLU A 14 0.29 14.30 9.34
C GLU A 14 0.65 14.35 10.82
N HIS A 15 -0.17 15.05 11.62
CA HIS A 15 -0.01 15.18 13.06
C HIS A 15 -0.34 13.91 13.85
N LEU A 16 -1.03 12.94 13.24
CA LEU A 16 -1.37 11.68 13.89
C LEU A 16 -0.14 10.78 13.97
N ASP A 17 0.06 10.14 15.12
CA ASP A 17 1.08 9.12 15.29
C ASP A 17 0.72 7.83 14.50
N ASN A 18 1.62 6.83 14.56
CA ASN A 18 1.43 5.59 13.80
C ASN A 18 0.20 4.78 14.25
N GLN A 19 -0.10 4.81 15.55
CA GLN A 19 -1.20 4.06 16.13
C GLN A 19 -2.54 4.73 15.79
N GLN A 20 -2.63 6.03 16.00
CA GLN A 20 -3.80 6.83 15.65
C GLN A 20 -4.13 6.75 14.16
N LEU A 21 -3.11 6.80 13.30
CA LEU A 21 -3.31 6.70 11.86
C LEU A 21 -3.77 5.28 11.44
N HIS A 22 -3.29 4.26 12.14
CA HIS A 22 -3.71 2.87 11.92
C HIS A 22 -5.15 2.64 12.38
N GLU A 23 -5.54 3.18 13.54
CA GLU A 23 -6.91 3.18 14.04
C GLU A 23 -7.84 3.95 13.09
N TYR A 24 -7.40 5.08 12.56
CA TYR A 24 -8.14 5.83 11.54
C TYR A 24 -8.42 4.96 10.29
N LEU A 25 -7.43 4.21 9.80
CA LEU A 25 -7.62 3.25 8.71
C LEU A 25 -8.63 2.15 9.10
N ALA A 26 -8.55 1.63 10.33
CA ALA A 26 -9.41 0.55 10.80
C ALA A 26 -10.90 0.94 10.85
N GLN A 27 -11.22 2.23 11.01
CA GLN A 27 -12.61 2.72 11.03
C GLN A 27 -13.38 2.45 9.73
N PHE A 28 -12.69 2.32 8.59
CA PHE A 28 -13.34 2.11 7.29
C PHE A 28 -12.77 0.93 6.50
N ASP A 29 -11.53 0.49 6.77
CA ASP A 29 -10.89 -0.66 6.11
C ASP A 29 -10.14 -1.53 7.13
N GLU A 30 -10.89 -2.17 8.03
CA GLU A 30 -10.38 -3.08 9.06
C GLU A 30 -9.50 -4.21 8.47
N ALA A 31 -9.87 -4.73 7.30
CA ALA A 31 -9.11 -5.79 6.64
C ALA A 31 -7.71 -5.30 6.20
N SER A 32 -7.58 -4.08 5.67
CA SER A 32 -6.26 -3.49 5.39
C SER A 32 -5.49 -3.21 6.68
N ALA A 33 -6.14 -2.71 7.73
CA ALA A 33 -5.51 -2.45 9.02
C ALA A 33 -4.94 -3.73 9.66
N LYS A 34 -5.66 -4.85 9.61
CA LYS A 34 -5.16 -6.16 10.10
C LYS A 34 -3.90 -6.65 9.35
N ASN A 35 -3.78 -6.34 8.06
CA ASN A 35 -2.67 -6.80 7.21
C ASN A 35 -1.46 -5.86 7.21
N ILE A 36 -1.62 -4.61 7.67
CA ILE A 36 -0.58 -3.59 7.63
C ILE A 36 -0.21 -3.25 9.07
N HIS A 37 1.05 -3.52 9.45
CA HIS A 37 1.57 -3.14 10.76
C HIS A 37 1.51 -1.60 10.94
N PRO A 38 1.12 -1.07 12.13
CA PRO A 38 1.00 0.37 12.38
C PRO A 38 2.28 1.16 12.06
N ASN A 39 3.46 0.62 12.40
CA ASN A 39 4.75 1.24 12.07
C ASN A 39 5.06 1.33 10.57
N ASN A 40 4.30 0.63 9.70
CA ASN A 40 4.43 0.79 8.26
C ASN A 40 3.57 1.97 7.77
N ARG A 41 3.91 3.17 8.26
CA ARG A 41 3.17 4.41 8.02
C ARG A 41 2.89 4.65 6.54
N GLN A 42 3.85 4.38 5.66
CA GLN A 42 3.68 4.55 4.21
C GLN A 42 2.58 3.65 3.64
N ARG A 43 2.49 2.39 4.06
CA ARG A 43 1.41 1.48 3.61
C ARG A 43 0.05 1.88 4.19
N VAL A 44 0.00 2.36 5.43
CA VAL A 44 -1.22 2.89 6.06
C VAL A 44 -1.72 4.12 5.28
N LEU A 45 -0.86 5.12 5.06
CA LEU A 45 -1.17 6.31 4.27
C LEU A 45 -1.64 5.95 2.86
N ARG A 46 -1.01 4.96 2.21
CA ARG A 46 -1.43 4.49 0.88
C ARG A 46 -2.84 3.92 0.88
N ALA A 47 -3.23 3.18 1.92
CA ALA A 47 -4.58 2.63 2.04
C ALA A 47 -5.62 3.75 2.23
N ILE A 48 -5.32 4.73 3.07
CA ILE A 48 -6.15 5.92 3.28
C ILE A 48 -6.26 6.75 1.99
N GLU A 49 -5.14 7.00 1.32
CA GLU A 49 -5.08 7.73 0.05
C GLU A 49 -5.92 7.05 -1.03
N TYR A 50 -5.83 5.72 -1.14
CA TYR A 50 -6.61 4.94 -2.08
C TYR A 50 -8.10 5.13 -1.85
N TYR A 51 -8.55 5.10 -0.59
CA TYR A 51 -9.93 5.36 -0.23
C TYR A 51 -10.34 6.80 -0.56
N PHE A 52 -9.50 7.80 -0.28
CA PHE A 52 -9.80 9.19 -0.64
C PHE A 52 -9.92 9.42 -2.14
N LYS A 53 -9.10 8.75 -2.96
CA LYS A 53 -9.12 8.84 -4.42
C LYS A 53 -10.30 8.11 -5.04
N THR A 54 -10.59 6.90 -4.57
CA THR A 54 -11.48 5.98 -5.28
C THR A 54 -12.82 5.74 -4.59
N LYS A 55 -12.94 6.12 -3.31
CA LYS A 55 -14.05 5.76 -2.42
C LYS A 55 -14.29 4.26 -2.29
N LYS A 56 -13.29 3.44 -2.65
CA LYS A 56 -13.27 1.99 -2.49
C LYS A 56 -12.24 1.62 -1.43
N LEU A 57 -12.49 0.53 -0.71
CA LEU A 57 -11.56 -0.01 0.27
C LEU A 57 -10.39 -0.68 -0.45
N LEU A 58 -9.18 -0.54 0.08
CA LEU A 58 -8.00 -1.17 -0.50
C LEU A 58 -8.10 -2.69 -0.37
N SER A 59 -8.69 -3.18 0.71
CA SER A 59 -8.98 -4.61 0.91
C SER A 59 -9.93 -5.20 -0.14
N ASN A 60 -10.90 -4.40 -0.60
CA ASN A 60 -11.86 -4.78 -1.64
C ASN A 60 -11.28 -4.69 -3.05
N ARG A 61 -10.09 -4.11 -3.21
CA ARG A 61 -9.37 -4.21 -4.48
C ARG A 61 -9.08 -5.68 -4.68
N LYS A 62 -9.93 -6.33 -5.51
CA LYS A 62 -9.66 -7.67 -6.03
C LYS A 62 -8.17 -7.70 -6.38
N LYS A 63 -7.45 -8.76 -6.00
CA LYS A 63 -6.08 -9.02 -6.45
C LYS A 63 -6.10 -9.32 -7.97
N VAL A 64 -6.68 -8.44 -8.80
CA VAL A 64 -6.75 -8.52 -10.27
C VAL A 64 -5.42 -8.12 -10.90
N GLN A 65 -4.32 -8.12 -10.14
CA GLN A 65 -3.15 -8.77 -10.72
C GLN A 65 -3.41 -10.27 -10.61
N GLN A 66 -4.38 -10.72 -11.40
CA GLN A 66 -4.31 -12.04 -11.95
C GLN A 66 -2.90 -12.08 -12.55
N PHE A 67 -2.08 -13.03 -12.11
CA PHE A 67 -0.89 -13.45 -12.84
C PHE A 67 -1.35 -14.10 -14.16
N THR A 68 -2.22 -13.43 -14.92
CA THR A 68 -2.33 -13.66 -16.34
C THR A 68 -1.10 -12.98 -16.89
N GLU A 69 -0.06 -13.78 -17.07
CA GLU A 69 1.05 -13.34 -17.88
C GLU A 69 0.45 -12.86 -19.20
N ASN A 70 0.72 -11.61 -19.57
CA ASN A 70 0.23 -11.06 -20.85
C ASN A 70 0.87 -11.78 -22.06
N TYR A 71 1.88 -12.60 -21.79
CA TYR A 71 2.73 -13.33 -22.72
C TYR A 71 3.14 -14.66 -22.09
N ASP A 72 3.55 -15.62 -22.92
CA ASP A 72 4.24 -16.82 -22.45
C ASP A 72 5.66 -16.43 -21.99
N THR A 73 5.82 -16.14 -20.70
CA THR A 73 7.01 -15.45 -20.20
C THR A 73 8.06 -16.46 -19.72
N LEU A 74 9.23 -16.47 -20.36
CA LEU A 74 10.41 -17.15 -19.83
C LEU A 74 11.17 -16.23 -18.86
N LEU A 75 10.91 -16.35 -17.55
CA LEU A 75 11.63 -15.61 -16.52
C LEU A 75 12.94 -16.33 -16.15
N ILE A 76 14.08 -15.73 -16.49
CA ILE A 76 15.41 -16.26 -16.17
C ILE A 76 16.05 -15.41 -15.07
N GLY A 77 16.43 -16.04 -13.96
CA GLY A 77 17.22 -15.42 -12.88
C GLY A 77 18.57 -16.10 -12.77
N ILE A 78 19.65 -15.32 -12.79
CA ILE A 78 21.01 -15.82 -12.56
C ILE A 78 21.33 -15.60 -11.08
N GLU A 79 21.68 -16.68 -10.37
CA GLU A 79 22.06 -16.64 -8.96
C GLU A 79 23.57 -16.80 -8.80
N MET A 80 24.13 -16.21 -7.75
CA MET A 80 25.51 -16.42 -7.33
C MET A 80 25.67 -16.30 -5.82
N SER A 81 26.80 -16.77 -5.28
CA SER A 81 27.05 -16.70 -3.84
C SER A 81 27.08 -15.24 -3.35
N ARG A 82 26.56 -14.98 -2.14
CA ARG A 82 26.59 -13.63 -1.53
C ARG A 82 28.01 -13.08 -1.43
N LYS A 83 28.99 -13.94 -1.16
CA LYS A 83 30.41 -13.54 -1.08
C LYS A 83 30.89 -12.96 -2.40
N THR A 84 30.52 -13.55 -3.53
CA THR A 84 30.88 -13.06 -4.87
C THR A 84 30.04 -11.84 -5.29
N LEU A 85 28.80 -11.73 -4.81
CA LEU A 85 27.94 -10.58 -5.11
C LEU A 85 28.39 -9.30 -4.38
N TYR A 86 28.95 -9.44 -3.17
CA TYR A 86 29.34 -8.31 -2.30
C TYR A 86 30.83 -8.00 -2.31
N SER A 87 31.66 -8.82 -2.95
CA SER A 87 33.08 -8.54 -3.17
C SER A 87 33.26 -7.47 -4.23
#